data_AF-A0A2N2D193-F1
#
_entry.id   AF-A0A2N2D193-F1
#
_cell.length_a   1.000
_cell.length_b   1.000
_cell.length_c   1.000
_cell.angle_alpha   90.00
_cell.angle_beta   90.00
_cell.angle_gamma   90.00
#
_symmetry.space_group_name_H-M   'P 1'
#
loop_
_entity.id
_entity.type
_entity.pdbx_description
1 polymer ?
#
loop_
_entity_poly.entity_id
_entity_poly.type
_entity_poly.pdbx_seq_one_letter_code
_entity_poly.pdbx_strand_id
1 'polypeptide(L)'
;MDKSSHENVHRPVGDTPSKPRVPRFIFVVIIAGLAALYWYAAYGDTPAPEKTVKTFYQAYFDRDFDTVANNLSVFWSVRLLPDYANMTPEQLLENRTKIEADVSKVIADIEKENSIPKGVSIEVMKEYTKMGKNSAIVVYSFKENGKDTGMETALLIKEKDQLRIFNMSPMDPQTLEQIKEVDMNVLDENFDSLLKTGATK
;
A
#
# COMPACT_ATOMS: atom_id res chain seq x y z
N MET A 1 11.19 -18.98 -91.39
CA MET A 1 9.72 -18.98 -91.30
C MET A 1 9.31 -20.22 -90.54
N ASP A 2 8.67 -20.04 -89.37
CA ASP A 2 7.73 -20.94 -88.65
C ASP A 2 8.08 -22.44 -88.44
N LYS A 3 7.84 -23.11 -87.30
CA LYS A 3 7.10 -22.79 -86.07
C LYS A 3 7.33 -23.88 -85.01
N SER A 4 7.34 -23.43 -83.74
CA SER A 4 6.80 -24.06 -82.53
C SER A 4 7.23 -25.48 -82.11
N SER A 5 8.23 -25.55 -81.25
CA SER A 5 8.34 -26.59 -80.22
C SER A 5 7.33 -26.29 -79.10
N HIS A 6 6.34 -27.15 -78.91
CA HIS A 6 5.46 -27.12 -77.74
C HIS A 6 6.00 -28.08 -76.69
N GLU A 7 6.80 -27.56 -75.75
CA GLU A 7 7.18 -28.28 -74.53
C GLU A 7 6.16 -27.92 -73.44
N ASN A 8 5.31 -28.89 -73.10
CA ASN A 8 4.33 -28.77 -72.03
C ASN A 8 5.04 -28.84 -70.66
N VAL A 9 5.42 -27.69 -70.12
CA VAL A 9 5.90 -27.58 -68.75
C VAL A 9 4.70 -27.62 -67.81
N HIS A 10 4.43 -28.79 -67.21
CA HIS A 10 3.56 -28.89 -66.05
C HIS A 10 4.19 -28.12 -64.88
N ARG A 11 3.61 -26.97 -64.53
CA ARG A 11 3.84 -26.33 -63.23
C ARG A 11 2.95 -27.01 -62.18
N PRO A 12 3.49 -27.56 -61.08
CA PRO A 12 2.67 -27.83 -59.91
C PRO A 12 2.24 -26.49 -59.30
N VAL A 13 0.92 -26.29 -59.21
CA VAL A 13 0.28 -25.22 -58.46
C VAL A 13 0.15 -25.68 -57.01
N GLY A 14 0.57 -24.83 -56.08
CA GLY A 14 -0.09 -24.73 -54.79
C GLY A 14 0.76 -25.02 -53.57
N ASP A 15 1.47 -24.01 -53.07
CA ASP A 15 1.67 -23.85 -51.63
C ASP A 15 0.95 -22.57 -51.20
N THR A 16 -0.28 -22.71 -50.69
CA THR A 16 -0.92 -21.63 -49.94
C THR A 16 -0.20 -21.46 -48.60
N PRO A 17 0.16 -20.24 -48.19
CA PRO A 17 0.88 -20.03 -46.93
C PRO A 17 0.00 -20.46 -45.76
N SER A 18 0.46 -21.46 -45.01
CA SER A 18 -0.19 -21.93 -43.80
C SER A 18 -0.28 -20.79 -42.78
N LYS A 19 -1.50 -20.38 -42.41
CA LYS A 19 -1.74 -19.40 -41.34
C LYS A 19 -0.97 -19.83 -40.08
N PRO A 20 -0.17 -18.94 -39.46
CA PRO A 20 0.57 -19.27 -38.24
C PRO A 20 -0.44 -19.65 -37.14
N ARG A 21 -0.40 -20.93 -36.75
CA ARG A 21 -1.30 -21.49 -35.75
C ARG A 21 -0.62 -21.34 -34.40
N VAL A 22 -1.17 -20.47 -33.55
CA VAL A 22 -0.63 -20.23 -32.21
C VAL A 22 -0.59 -21.56 -31.44
N PRO A 23 0.58 -21.99 -30.93
CA PRO A 23 0.70 -23.24 -30.20
C PRO A 23 -0.21 -23.28 -28.97
N ARG A 24 -1.01 -24.35 -28.83
CA ARG A 24 -1.99 -24.49 -27.75
C ARG A 24 -1.38 -24.45 -26.35
N PHE A 25 -0.09 -24.78 -26.21
CA PHE A 25 0.62 -24.71 -24.92
C PHE A 25 0.74 -23.27 -24.38
N ILE A 26 0.68 -22.25 -25.25
CA ILE A 26 0.72 -20.85 -24.83
C ILE A 26 -0.45 -20.51 -23.90
N PHE A 27 -1.63 -21.09 -24.13
CA PHE A 27 -2.78 -20.87 -23.23
C PHE A 27 -2.52 -21.45 -21.83
N VAL A 28 -1.84 -22.59 -21.75
CA VAL A 28 -1.45 -23.19 -20.45
C VAL A 28 -0.44 -22.31 -19.73
N VAL A 29 0.54 -21.76 -20.45
CA VAL A 29 1.54 -20.83 -19.89
C VAL A 29 0.89 -19.53 -19.42
N ILE A 30 -0.05 -18.97 -20.18
CA ILE A 30 -0.79 -17.76 -19.79
C ILE A 30 -1.60 -18.03 -18.52
N ILE A 31 -2.35 -19.14 -18.47
CA ILE A 31 -3.15 -19.49 -17.28
C ILE A 31 -2.24 -19.71 -16.07
N ALA A 32 -1.12 -20.43 -16.22
CA ALA A 32 -0.16 -20.63 -15.14
C ALA A 32 0.49 -19.30 -14.68
N GLY A 33 0.82 -18.41 -15.62
CA GLY A 33 1.35 -17.08 -15.32
C GLY A 33 0.34 -16.18 -14.59
N LEU A 34 -0.92 -16.21 -15.01
CA LEU A 34 -2.01 -15.49 -14.34
C LEU A 34 -2.30 -16.07 -12.96
N ALA A 35 -2.28 -17.39 -12.80
CA ALA A 35 -2.43 -18.05 -11.51
C ALA A 35 -1.28 -17.72 -10.56
N ALA A 36 -0.04 -17.66 -11.07
CA ALA A 36 1.13 -17.24 -10.29
C ALA A 36 1.06 -15.75 -9.90
N LEU A 37 0.64 -14.87 -10.82
CA LEU A 37 0.41 -13.45 -10.52
C LEU A 37 -0.70 -13.25 -9.50
N TYR A 38 -1.83 -13.96 -9.64
CA TYR A 38 -2.92 -13.94 -8.68
C TYR A 38 -2.47 -14.48 -7.32
N TRP A 39 -1.74 -15.60 -7.29
CA TRP A 39 -1.19 -16.15 -6.04
C TRP A 39 -0.25 -15.15 -5.36
N TYR A 40 0.62 -14.50 -6.13
CA TYR A 40 1.51 -13.47 -5.62
C TYR A 40 0.72 -12.25 -5.10
N ALA A 41 -0.30 -11.79 -5.83
CA ALA A 41 -1.14 -10.68 -5.40
C ALA A 41 -2.04 -11.02 -4.20
N ALA A 42 -2.49 -12.27 -4.07
CA ALA A 42 -3.42 -12.70 -3.03
C ALA A 42 -2.71 -13.15 -1.74
N TYR A 43 -1.50 -13.72 -1.85
CA TYR A 43 -0.76 -14.32 -0.73
C TYR A 43 0.64 -13.74 -0.52
N GLY A 44 1.24 -13.11 -1.53
CA GLY A 44 2.51 -12.38 -1.41
C GLY A 44 2.33 -10.90 -1.01
N ASP A 45 1.13 -10.34 -1.20
CA ASP A 45 0.73 -8.99 -0.79
C ASP A 45 0.02 -9.05 0.59
N THR A 46 0.72 -9.53 1.63
CA THR A 46 0.35 -9.13 3.00
C THR A 46 0.24 -7.61 3.02
N PRO A 47 -0.72 -6.97 3.74
CA PRO A 47 -0.89 -5.52 3.70
C PRO A 47 0.45 -4.86 4.00
N ALA A 48 1.10 -4.39 2.94
CA ALA A 48 2.47 -3.94 3.02
C ALA A 48 2.42 -2.66 3.86
N PRO A 49 3.20 -2.55 4.94
CA PRO A 49 3.19 -1.35 5.79
C PRO A 49 3.41 -0.08 4.94
N GLU A 50 4.20 -0.17 3.87
CA GLU A 50 4.40 0.91 2.91
C GLU A 50 3.12 1.31 2.16
N LYS A 51 2.24 0.36 1.86
CA LYS A 51 0.97 0.61 1.15
C LYS A 51 0.02 1.44 2.01
N THR A 52 -0.05 1.17 3.31
CA THR A 52 -0.84 1.97 4.26
C THR A 52 -0.38 3.42 4.26
N VAL A 53 0.92 3.67 4.36
CA VAL A 53 1.49 5.03 4.35
C VAL A 53 1.24 5.73 3.01
N LYS A 54 1.47 5.03 1.89
CA LYS A 54 1.18 5.57 0.55
C LYS A 54 -0.29 5.92 0.37
N THR A 55 -1.18 5.03 0.78
CA THR A 55 -2.63 5.24 0.66
C THR A 55 -3.08 6.41 1.51
N PHE A 56 -2.54 6.55 2.73
CA PHE A 56 -2.80 7.68 3.61
C PHE A 56 -2.43 9.02 2.96
N TYR A 57 -1.18 9.16 2.47
CA TYR A 57 -0.75 10.44 1.88
C TYR A 57 -1.39 10.72 0.53
N GLN A 58 -1.61 9.70 -0.31
CA GLN A 58 -2.37 9.88 -1.55
C GLN A 58 -3.77 10.41 -1.26
N ALA A 59 -4.48 9.78 -0.33
CA ALA A 59 -5.80 10.23 0.10
C ALA A 59 -5.77 11.64 0.70
N TYR A 60 -4.75 11.96 1.51
CA TYR A 60 -4.59 13.30 2.07
C TYR A 60 -4.39 14.36 0.98
N PHE A 61 -3.52 14.10 -0.01
CA PHE A 61 -3.30 14.99 -1.14
C PHE A 61 -4.53 15.14 -2.05
N ASP A 62 -5.31 14.06 -2.20
CA ASP A 62 -6.57 14.05 -2.95
C ASP A 62 -7.77 14.57 -2.14
N ARG A 63 -7.56 14.94 -0.87
CA ARG A 63 -8.58 15.37 0.10
C ARG A 63 -9.68 14.34 0.35
N ASP A 64 -9.38 13.06 0.16
CA ASP A 64 -10.21 11.93 0.56
C ASP A 64 -10.01 11.64 2.05
N PHE A 65 -10.63 12.46 2.89
CA PHE A 65 -10.46 12.40 4.34
C PHE A 65 -11.09 11.15 4.97
N ASP A 66 -12.01 10.48 4.28
CA ASP A 66 -12.54 9.18 4.72
C ASP A 66 -11.45 8.11 4.63
N THR A 67 -10.70 8.06 3.53
CA THR A 67 -9.56 7.15 3.39
C THR A 67 -8.41 7.53 4.34
N VAL A 68 -8.16 8.82 4.57
CA VAL A 68 -7.20 9.29 5.59
C VAL A 68 -7.58 8.76 6.97
N ALA A 69 -8.81 8.99 7.41
CA ALA A 69 -9.32 8.53 8.70
C ALA A 69 -9.29 7.01 8.82
N ASN A 70 -9.63 6.30 7.74
CA ASN A 70 -9.54 4.85 7.69
C ASN A 70 -8.11 4.39 7.97
N ASN A 71 -7.09 4.97 7.33
CA ASN A 71 -5.69 4.54 7.50
C ASN A 71 -5.06 4.89 8.87
N LEU A 72 -5.74 5.69 9.69
CA LEU A 72 -5.28 6.04 11.03
C LEU A 72 -5.72 5.01 12.08
N SER A 73 -4.89 4.88 13.12
CA SER A 73 -5.23 4.11 14.32
C SER A 73 -6.33 4.82 15.10
N VAL A 74 -7.27 4.07 15.69
CA VAL A 74 -8.27 4.68 16.59
C VAL A 74 -7.60 5.32 17.80
N PHE A 75 -6.50 4.75 18.28
CA PHE A 75 -5.74 5.26 19.43
C PHE A 75 -5.05 6.60 19.16
N TRP A 76 -4.70 6.85 17.90
CA TRP A 76 -4.21 8.18 17.48
C TRP A 76 -5.39 9.14 17.25
N SER A 77 -6.42 8.65 16.57
CA SER A 77 -7.61 9.41 16.14
C SER A 77 -8.32 10.11 17.30
N VAL A 78 -8.46 9.43 18.45
CA VAL A 78 -9.15 9.98 19.62
C VAL A 78 -8.48 11.22 20.22
N ARG A 79 -7.22 11.50 19.88
CA ARG A 79 -6.55 12.76 20.30
C ARG A 79 -7.24 14.00 19.72
N LEU A 80 -7.94 13.85 18.61
CA LEU A 80 -8.73 14.90 17.96
C LEU A 80 -10.21 14.88 18.40
N LEU A 81 -10.64 13.84 19.12
CA LEU A 81 -12.04 13.61 19.47
C LEU A 81 -12.20 13.48 21.00
N PRO A 82 -12.34 14.60 21.73
CA PRO A 82 -12.41 14.59 23.20
C PRO A 82 -13.56 13.74 23.75
N ASP A 83 -14.65 13.57 23.00
CA ASP A 83 -15.81 12.76 23.39
C ASP A 83 -15.48 11.26 23.61
N TYR A 84 -14.36 10.79 23.05
CA TYR A 84 -13.91 9.40 23.15
C TYR A 84 -12.82 9.19 24.21
N ALA A 85 -12.39 10.26 24.91
CA ALA A 85 -11.24 10.22 25.82
C ALA A 85 -11.40 9.24 27.01
N ASN A 86 -12.64 8.93 27.40
CA ASN A 86 -12.94 8.04 28.52
C ASN A 86 -13.24 6.60 28.09
N MET A 87 -13.17 6.28 26.80
CA MET A 87 -13.41 4.92 26.31
C MET A 87 -12.19 4.02 26.55
N THR A 88 -12.44 2.77 26.89
CA THR A 88 -11.38 1.75 26.97
C THR A 88 -10.87 1.37 25.57
N PRO A 89 -9.68 0.76 25.46
CA PRO A 89 -9.19 0.26 24.19
C PRO A 89 -10.18 -0.65 23.43
N GLU A 90 -10.94 -1.52 24.11
CA GLU A 90 -11.99 -2.30 23.43
C GLU A 90 -13.03 -1.41 22.77
N GLN A 91 -13.55 -0.47 23.56
CA GLN A 91 -14.65 0.38 23.14
C GLN A 91 -14.23 1.24 21.95
N LEU A 92 -12.96 1.66 21.89
CA LEU A 92 -12.41 2.35 20.73
C LEU A 92 -12.39 1.45 19.48
N LEU A 93 -11.95 0.20 19.61
CA LEU A 93 -11.90 -0.76 18.50
C LEU A 93 -13.30 -1.21 18.05
N GLU A 94 -14.27 -1.27 18.96
CA GLU A 94 -15.67 -1.57 18.68
C GLU A 94 -16.37 -0.39 17.99
N ASN A 95 -16.11 0.84 18.43
CA ASN A 95 -16.68 2.05 17.86
C ASN A 95 -15.89 2.61 16.66
N ARG A 96 -14.94 1.85 16.11
CA ARG A 96 -14.01 2.29 15.06
C ARG A 96 -14.69 3.02 13.91
N THR A 97 -15.75 2.46 13.34
CA THR A 97 -16.46 3.08 12.19
C THR A 97 -17.01 4.47 12.52
N LYS A 98 -17.48 4.67 13.76
CA LYS A 98 -17.96 5.98 14.21
C LYS A 98 -16.80 6.96 14.41
N ILE A 99 -15.71 6.50 15.03
CA ILE A 99 -14.48 7.29 15.22
C ILE A 99 -13.90 7.74 13.87
N GLU A 100 -13.83 6.84 12.88
CA GLU A 100 -13.36 7.16 11.53
C GLU A 100 -14.20 8.26 10.89
N ALA A 101 -15.53 8.16 10.97
CA ALA A 101 -16.44 9.18 10.42
C ALA A 101 -16.30 10.54 11.12
N ASP A 102 -16.09 10.56 12.44
CA ASP A 102 -15.93 11.80 13.19
C ASP A 102 -14.54 12.42 12.95
N VAL A 103 -13.47 11.62 12.88
CA VAL A 103 -12.14 12.10 12.52
C VAL A 103 -12.09 12.63 11.10
N SER A 104 -12.73 11.97 10.13
CA SER A 104 -12.81 12.46 8.75
C SER A 104 -13.35 13.89 8.69
N LYS A 105 -14.44 14.17 9.41
CA LYS A 105 -15.03 15.52 9.51
C LYS A 105 -14.07 16.52 10.15
N VAL A 106 -13.45 16.16 11.28
CA VAL A 106 -12.52 17.05 11.97
C VAL A 106 -11.31 17.38 11.10
N ILE A 107 -10.73 16.40 10.41
CA ILE A 107 -9.64 16.64 9.46
C ILE A 107 -10.11 17.52 8.31
N ALA A 108 -11.29 17.24 7.72
CA ALA A 108 -11.84 18.04 6.64
C ALA A 108 -12.05 19.51 7.03
N ASP A 109 -12.49 19.76 8.26
CA ASP A 109 -12.69 21.09 8.82
C ASP A 109 -11.35 21.80 9.07
N ILE A 110 -10.35 21.13 9.65
CA ILE A 110 -9.00 21.67 9.87
C ILE A 110 -8.33 22.01 8.54
N GLU A 111 -8.46 21.14 7.55
CA GLU A 111 -7.79 21.28 6.26
C GLU A 111 -8.53 22.18 5.27
N LYS A 112 -9.73 22.68 5.62
CA LYS A 112 -10.62 23.42 4.73
C LYS A 112 -9.95 24.61 4.05
N GLU A 113 -9.09 25.31 4.77
CA GLU A 113 -8.38 26.50 4.29
C GLU A 113 -6.94 26.22 3.85
N ASN A 114 -6.44 25.00 4.06
CA ASN A 114 -5.09 24.62 3.67
C ASN A 114 -5.02 24.28 2.18
N SER A 115 -4.02 24.87 1.51
CA SER A 115 -3.67 24.55 0.13
C SER A 115 -2.50 23.58 0.10
N ILE A 116 -2.70 22.40 -0.48
CA ILE A 116 -1.64 21.42 -0.70
C ILE A 116 -0.82 21.87 -1.93
N PRO A 117 0.51 22.02 -1.82
CA PRO A 117 1.35 22.35 -2.96
C PRO A 117 1.22 21.31 -4.08
N LYS A 118 1.28 21.74 -5.34
CA LYS A 118 1.24 20.82 -6.48
C LYS A 118 2.55 20.05 -6.59
N GLY A 119 2.46 18.79 -7.01
CA GLY A 119 3.64 17.96 -7.25
C GLY A 119 4.29 17.40 -5.98
N VAL A 120 3.54 17.36 -4.87
CA VAL A 120 3.96 16.66 -3.65
C VAL A 120 3.68 15.17 -3.79
N SER A 121 4.63 14.35 -3.35
CA SER A 121 4.50 12.90 -3.28
C SER A 121 5.36 12.36 -2.14
N ILE A 122 5.21 11.09 -1.81
CA ILE A 122 6.11 10.41 -0.87
C ILE A 122 6.93 9.34 -1.60
N GLU A 123 8.16 9.14 -1.16
CA GLU A 123 9.00 8.01 -1.55
C GLU A 123 9.32 7.16 -0.32
N VAL A 124 8.91 5.89 -0.34
CA VAL A 124 9.13 4.98 0.80
C VAL A 124 10.49 4.30 0.67
N MET A 125 11.27 4.36 1.75
CA MET A 125 12.62 3.79 1.86
C MET A 125 12.51 2.37 2.44
N LYS A 126 12.28 1.40 1.55
CA LYS A 126 11.95 0.01 1.92
C LYS A 126 13.02 -0.67 2.76
N GLU A 127 14.29 -0.32 2.54
CA GLU A 127 15.44 -0.85 3.26
C GLU A 127 15.45 -0.51 4.76
N TYR A 128 14.66 0.48 5.19
CA TYR A 128 14.43 0.84 6.59
C TYR A 128 13.05 0.42 7.10
N THR A 129 12.25 -0.25 6.27
CA THR A 129 10.95 -0.76 6.69
C THR A 129 11.15 -2.02 7.52
N LYS A 130 10.52 -2.06 8.70
CA LYS A 130 10.53 -3.22 9.60
C LYS A 130 9.11 -3.64 9.91
N MET A 131 8.87 -4.94 9.95
CA MET A 131 7.57 -5.51 10.25
C MET A 131 7.70 -6.50 11.40
N GLY A 132 6.86 -6.32 12.42
CA GLY A 132 6.61 -7.26 13.50
C GLY A 132 5.29 -8.00 13.29
N LYS A 133 4.84 -8.69 14.33
CA LYS A 133 3.56 -9.40 14.36
C LYS A 133 2.36 -8.44 14.43
N ASN A 134 2.46 -7.43 15.28
CA ASN A 134 1.39 -6.47 15.57
C ASN A 134 1.81 -5.02 15.25
N SER A 135 3.03 -4.82 14.79
CA SER A 135 3.63 -3.51 14.56
C SER A 135 4.38 -3.42 13.23
N ALA A 136 4.57 -2.21 12.72
CA ALA A 136 5.52 -1.96 11.64
C ALA A 136 6.09 -0.54 11.74
N ILE A 137 7.28 -0.36 11.17
CA ILE A 137 7.95 0.93 11.02
C ILE A 137 8.21 1.15 9.55
N VAL A 138 7.86 2.33 9.04
CA VAL A 138 8.06 2.73 7.64
C VAL A 138 8.73 4.07 7.61
N VAL A 139 9.87 4.16 6.93
CA VAL A 139 10.56 5.43 6.69
C VAL A 139 10.26 5.90 5.27
N TYR A 140 9.97 7.18 5.11
CA TYR A 140 9.68 7.79 3.82
C TYR A 140 10.15 9.24 3.76
N SER A 141 10.42 9.72 2.55
CA SER A 141 10.69 11.13 2.29
C SER A 141 9.54 11.79 1.53
N PHE A 142 9.35 13.08 1.77
CA PHE A 142 8.50 13.92 0.94
C PHE A 142 9.30 14.43 -0.24
N LYS A 143 8.70 14.33 -1.42
CA LYS A 143 9.21 14.94 -2.64
C LYS A 143 8.29 16.07 -3.05
N GLU A 144 8.84 17.25 -3.27
CA GLU A 144 8.14 18.34 -3.96
C GLU A 144 8.83 18.58 -5.30
N ASN A 145 8.08 18.38 -6.39
CA ASN A 145 8.62 18.49 -7.76
C ASN A 145 9.88 17.60 -7.97
N GLY A 146 9.90 16.43 -7.34
CA GLY A 146 10.99 15.45 -7.42
C GLY A 146 12.19 15.71 -6.50
N LYS A 147 12.19 16.79 -5.71
CA LYS A 147 13.25 17.09 -4.73
C LYS A 147 12.83 16.71 -3.32
N ASP A 148 13.73 16.11 -2.55
CA ASP A 148 13.49 15.83 -1.12
C ASP A 148 13.28 17.12 -0.33
N THR A 149 12.16 17.19 0.40
CA THR A 149 11.81 18.34 1.24
C THR A 149 11.73 17.99 2.73
N GLY A 150 11.61 16.70 3.07
CA GLY A 150 11.57 16.23 4.44
C GLY A 150 11.57 14.71 4.52
N MET A 151 11.80 14.18 5.72
CA MET A 151 11.77 12.75 6.00
C MET A 151 10.98 12.49 7.27
N GLU A 152 10.16 11.45 7.25
CA GLU A 152 9.34 11.02 8.37
C GLU A 152 9.41 9.52 8.55
N THR A 153 9.04 9.08 9.74
CA THR A 153 8.82 7.69 10.07
C THR A 153 7.41 7.51 10.58
N ALA A 154 6.69 6.56 9.98
CA ALA A 154 5.41 6.10 10.46
C ALA A 154 5.61 4.85 11.30
N LEU A 155 5.04 4.88 12.50
CA LEU A 155 4.84 3.72 13.35
C LEU A 155 3.41 3.22 13.15
N LEU A 156 3.25 1.96 12.78
CA LEU A 156 1.96 1.34 12.48
C LEU A 156 1.64 0.25 13.50
N ILE A 157 0.36 0.15 13.85
CA ILE A 157 -0.22 -0.89 14.72
C ILE A 157 -1.21 -1.73 13.92
N LYS A 158 -1.25 -3.04 14.17
CA LYS A 158 -2.16 -3.99 13.51
C LYS A 158 -3.46 -4.10 14.30
N GLU A 159 -4.51 -3.43 13.82
CA GLU A 159 -5.86 -3.48 14.38
C GLU A 159 -6.76 -4.39 13.52
N LYS A 160 -7.32 -5.47 14.10
CA LYS A 160 -8.20 -6.42 13.39
C LYS A 160 -7.64 -6.86 12.02
N ASP A 161 -6.37 -7.25 12.02
CA ASP A 161 -5.59 -7.66 10.84
C ASP A 161 -5.18 -6.58 9.83
N GLN A 162 -5.50 -5.31 10.09
CA GLN A 162 -5.11 -4.19 9.24
C GLN A 162 -4.07 -3.31 9.93
N LEU A 163 -2.97 -3.01 9.23
CA LEU A 163 -2.00 -2.03 9.70
C LEU A 163 -2.58 -0.62 9.57
N ARG A 164 -2.45 0.15 10.64
CA ARG A 164 -2.94 1.53 10.77
C ARG A 164 -1.84 2.41 11.31
N ILE A 165 -1.76 3.65 10.86
CA ILE A 165 -0.76 4.61 11.34
C ILE A 165 -1.11 4.98 12.78
N PHE A 166 -0.24 4.57 13.72
CA PHE A 166 -0.33 4.89 15.14
C PHE A 166 0.37 6.20 15.47
N ASN A 167 1.49 6.49 14.80
CA ASN A 167 2.21 7.73 14.96
C ASN A 167 3.02 8.06 13.71
N MET A 168 3.25 9.35 13.45
CA MET A 168 4.20 9.85 12.46
C MET A 168 5.12 10.83 13.16
N SER A 169 6.42 10.76 12.88
CA SER A 169 7.41 11.65 13.47
C SER A 169 8.46 12.06 12.44
N PRO A 170 8.92 13.32 12.46
CA PRO A 170 10.10 13.74 11.69
C PRO A 170 11.30 12.84 11.96
N MET A 171 12.08 12.57 10.93
CA MET A 171 13.29 11.73 11.00
C MET A 171 14.49 12.53 10.53
N ASP A 172 15.57 12.50 11.31
CA ASP A 172 16.87 13.02 10.87
C ASP A 172 17.60 11.95 10.04
N PRO A 173 18.10 12.29 8.84
CA PRO A 173 18.93 11.37 8.05
C PRO A 173 20.11 10.76 8.81
N GLN A 174 20.67 11.46 9.82
CA GLN A 174 21.77 10.96 10.64
C GLN A 174 21.36 9.80 11.56
N THR A 175 20.08 9.73 11.95
CA THR A 175 19.55 8.69 12.84
C THR A 175 18.92 7.52 12.08
N LEU A 176 18.90 7.59 10.74
CA LEU A 176 18.24 6.61 9.87
C LEU A 176 18.73 5.16 10.11
N GLU A 177 20.04 4.98 10.33
CA GLU A 177 20.61 3.66 10.59
C GLU A 177 20.14 3.06 11.92
N GLN A 178 19.77 3.87 12.91
CA GLN A 178 19.26 3.39 14.21
C GLN A 178 17.92 2.67 14.06
N ILE A 179 17.15 2.95 13.00
CA ILE A 179 15.90 2.22 12.71
C ILE A 179 16.17 0.73 12.51
N LYS A 180 17.31 0.38 11.91
CA LYS A 180 17.67 -1.04 11.71
C LYS A 180 17.89 -1.77 13.03
N GLU A 181 18.27 -1.05 14.08
CA GLU A 181 18.53 -1.60 15.42
C GLU A 181 17.28 -1.71 16.29
N VAL A 182 16.15 -1.12 15.89
CA VAL A 182 14.91 -1.16 16.68
C VAL A 182 14.45 -2.59 16.92
N ASP A 183 14.24 -2.97 18.19
CA ASP A 183 13.68 -4.27 18.53
C ASP A 183 12.17 -4.30 18.30
N MET A 184 11.74 -5.01 17.25
CA MET A 184 10.33 -5.14 16.90
C MET A 184 9.55 -5.97 17.93
N ASN A 185 10.21 -6.84 18.70
CA ASN A 185 9.52 -7.64 19.72
C ASN A 185 9.03 -6.76 20.87
N VAL A 186 9.86 -5.82 21.33
CA VAL A 186 9.47 -4.85 22.36
C VAL A 186 8.28 -4.01 21.88
N LEU A 187 8.29 -3.60 20.61
CA LEU A 187 7.20 -2.84 20.03
C LEU A 187 5.91 -3.67 19.91
N ASP A 188 6.03 -4.93 19.48
CA ASP A 188 4.91 -5.86 19.42
C ASP A 188 4.32 -6.14 20.80
N GLU A 189 5.14 -6.31 21.84
CA GLU A 189 4.67 -6.51 23.23
C GLU A 189 3.90 -5.30 23.76
N ASN A 190 4.38 -4.09 23.46
CA ASN A 190 3.70 -2.86 23.83
C ASN A 190 2.34 -2.72 23.13
N PHE A 191 2.27 -3.02 21.84
CA PHE A 191 1.00 -2.98 21.09
C PHE A 191 0.08 -4.14 21.44
N ASP A 192 0.61 -5.34 21.68
CA ASP A 192 -0.17 -6.46 22.18
C ASP A 192 -0.81 -6.11 23.52
N SER A 193 -0.07 -5.45 24.41
CA SER A 193 -0.61 -4.93 25.67
C SER A 193 -1.70 -3.89 25.44
N LEU A 194 -1.52 -2.94 24.52
CA LEU A 194 -2.56 -1.95 24.20
C LEU A 194 -3.83 -2.61 23.64
N LEU A 195 -3.69 -3.61 22.77
CA LEU A 195 -4.78 -4.33 22.14
C LEU A 195 -5.48 -5.31 23.10
N LYS A 196 -4.75 -5.91 24.05
CA LYS A 196 -5.25 -6.91 25.02
C LYS A 196 -5.58 -6.37 26.41
N THR A 197 -5.14 -5.16 26.77
CA THR A 197 -5.75 -4.44 27.91
C THR A 197 -7.24 -4.24 27.66
N GLY A 198 -7.66 -4.44 26.40
CA GLY A 198 -9.01 -4.67 25.98
C GLY A 198 -9.56 -6.13 25.97
N ALA A 199 -8.99 -7.10 26.68
CA ALA A 199 -9.43 -8.49 26.61
C ALA A 199 -9.50 -9.20 27.96
N THR A 200 -9.14 -8.51 29.04
CA THR A 200 -9.21 -9.03 30.40
C THR A 200 -10.46 -8.53 31.10
N LYS A 201 -11.52 -9.35 31.05
CA LYS A 201 -12.50 -9.47 32.12
C LYS A 201 -12.15 -10.66 33.00
#